data_AF-A0A2M8GFJ4-F1
#
_entry.id   AF-A0A2M8GFJ4-F1
#
_cell.length_a   1.000
_cell.length_b   1.000
_cell.length_c   1.000
_cell.angle_alpha   90.00
_cell.angle_beta   90.00
_cell.angle_gamma   90.00
#
_symmetry.space_group_name_H-M   'P 1'
#
loop_
_entity.id
_entity.type
_entity.pdbx_description
1 polymer ?
#
loop_
_entity_poly.entity_id
_entity_poly.type
_entity_poly.pdbx_seq_one_letter_code
_entity_poly.pdbx_strand_id
1 'polypeptide(L)'
;MLAIMQRYGTKKYRAMLVCFFFLLMSASPGWSADDEKATYRRVKAVYEAVARSFGDGRPPPRLLLVSAEEDKGMAARTENVAEAVGEFAQDAGSRKEVSIILSERALSLLAALGEDMDNGLAFLLGHELAHFYLRHGWVAQFGNSFSALNVGKTMNRTASMEEIVKLETEADYFGGFYGHLAGYDALGAAPMVLDLIYAAYRYPEQVPNYPSLTERKLIAQNAAKNLQKLIPVFDAANLLLITEQYEPAARLYEYVGRTFPSREMHNNAGVAYALSAISFYQPGALSFAYPFELDAETRLRAPQGKTRALLPPYSEERRRFLLRRAADAFDAAIQQDRTYAAAQVNLAAITSLLGDNDTALLLTNRAMELARKQNENIVMADALVVRGILYALNGNRERAAVDFAAARNYGTPLAVLNLSLLHGEKHISLRRGREIRSLQTEKISGMSPRSPFTGKRDVNTFTLEGAVKEDPVIIIQSSHHGGWEAMRIYVGRKRTSVVSALRSYVGSTARGIRIGAGNEEIRKAYGEPSRIVPARQGFYAVYSGNGIIFSFDPSAAQGWMLYDLQ
;
A
#
# COMPACT_ATOMS: atom_id res chain seq x y z
N MET A 1 -6.88 52.38 -42.49
CA MET A 1 -7.54 51.89 -41.27
C MET A 1 -6.96 52.58 -40.02
N LEU A 2 -6.80 53.91 -39.86
CA LEU A 2 -7.38 55.11 -40.47
C LEU A 2 -8.79 54.90 -40.99
N ALA A 3 -9.77 55.38 -40.23
CA ALA A 3 -11.21 55.07 -40.27
C ALA A 3 -11.60 53.73 -39.61
N ILE A 4 -11.53 53.69 -38.27
CA ILE A 4 -12.53 53.16 -37.30
C ILE A 4 -11.93 53.50 -35.92
N MET A 5 -11.79 54.79 -35.64
CA MET A 5 -11.39 55.33 -34.34
C MET A 5 -12.22 56.58 -34.01
N GLN A 6 -13.52 56.51 -34.26
CA GLN A 6 -14.49 57.49 -33.79
C GLN A 6 -15.80 56.78 -33.48
N ARG A 7 -15.94 56.34 -32.23
CA ARG A 7 -17.21 56.33 -31.47
C ARG A 7 -16.89 55.95 -30.02
N TYR A 8 -16.68 56.99 -29.21
CA TYR A 8 -16.95 57.06 -27.76
C TYR A 8 -16.20 56.08 -26.82
N GLY A 9 -15.45 56.49 -25.80
CA GLY A 9 -15.25 57.80 -25.20
C GLY A 9 -14.55 57.66 -23.84
N THR A 10 -13.30 58.13 -23.79
CA THR A 10 -12.65 58.94 -22.74
C THR A 10 -12.76 58.61 -21.23
N LYS A 11 -11.56 58.60 -20.60
CA LYS A 11 -11.15 58.93 -19.21
C LYS A 11 -11.20 57.76 -18.21
N LYS A 12 -10.12 57.32 -17.55
CA LYS A 12 -8.85 57.97 -17.15
C LYS A 12 -7.67 57.00 -17.21
N TYR A 13 -6.54 57.51 -17.71
CA TYR A 13 -5.19 56.98 -17.59
C TYR A 13 -4.54 57.38 -16.26
N ARG A 14 -3.67 56.51 -15.73
CA ARG A 14 -2.33 56.74 -15.11
C ARG A 14 -2.05 55.60 -14.12
N ALA A 15 -0.94 54.88 -14.09
CA ALA A 15 0.30 54.89 -14.87
C ALA A 15 1.02 53.54 -14.62
N MET A 16 1.66 53.01 -15.66
CA MET A 16 2.78 52.06 -15.57
C MET A 16 3.97 52.76 -14.88
N LEU A 17 4.62 52.13 -13.90
CA LEU A 17 6.09 51.94 -13.88
C LEU A 17 6.58 51.18 -12.62
N VAL A 18 7.58 50.31 -12.86
CA VAL A 18 8.74 49.99 -12.00
C VAL A 18 8.65 48.79 -11.05
N CYS A 19 9.47 47.79 -11.40
CA CYS A 19 10.08 46.80 -10.54
C CYS A 19 10.74 47.45 -9.32
N PHE A 20 10.49 46.98 -8.09
CA PHE A 20 11.53 46.65 -7.11
C PHE A 20 10.93 46.01 -5.86
N PHE A 21 11.64 44.99 -5.38
CA PHE A 21 11.58 44.37 -4.06
C PHE A 21 11.67 45.41 -2.92
N PHE A 22 10.79 45.33 -1.91
CA PHE A 22 11.08 45.22 -0.45
C PHE A 22 9.93 45.75 0.43
N LEU A 23 9.55 44.92 1.41
CA LEU A 23 8.94 45.21 2.71
C LEU A 23 7.72 46.16 2.80
N LEU A 24 6.58 45.58 3.14
CA LEU A 24 5.76 46.08 4.25
C LEU A 24 5.18 44.88 5.01
N MET A 25 5.89 44.53 6.08
CA MET A 25 5.34 43.71 7.15
C MET A 25 4.18 44.47 7.81
N SER A 26 3.00 43.90 7.79
CA SER A 26 2.07 44.02 8.91
C SER A 26 2.00 42.65 9.58
N ALA A 27 2.55 42.62 10.79
CA ALA A 27 2.76 41.43 11.60
C ALA A 27 1.42 40.72 11.93
N SER A 28 1.28 39.51 11.41
CA SER A 28 0.53 38.44 12.07
C SER A 28 1.49 37.72 13.02
N PRO A 29 1.09 37.31 14.24
CA PRO A 29 1.99 36.63 15.15
C PRO A 29 2.25 35.19 14.65
N GLY A 30 3.51 34.94 14.25
CA GLY A 30 4.03 33.66 13.80
C GLY A 30 3.56 33.36 12.36
N TRP A 31 4.41 33.42 11.36
CA TRP A 31 5.38 32.38 11.04
C TRP A 31 6.46 32.97 10.11
N SER A 32 7.67 32.42 10.12
CA SER A 32 8.75 32.85 9.22
C SER A 32 8.63 32.22 7.83
N ALA A 33 9.21 32.85 6.80
CA ALA A 33 9.26 32.28 5.44
C ALA A 33 10.01 30.92 5.36
N ASP A 34 10.85 30.62 6.36
CA ASP A 34 11.48 29.31 6.52
C ASP A 34 10.48 28.27 7.07
N ASP A 35 9.55 28.68 7.94
CA ASP A 35 8.46 27.83 8.45
C ASP A 35 7.51 27.43 7.32
N GLU A 36 7.28 28.27 6.32
CA GLU A 36 6.46 27.95 5.16
C GLU A 36 7.06 26.81 4.33
N LYS A 37 8.38 26.84 4.08
CA LYS A 37 9.11 25.75 3.42
C LYS A 37 9.22 24.49 4.27
N ALA A 38 9.38 24.62 5.58
CA ALA A 38 9.44 23.47 6.49
C ALA A 38 8.06 22.79 6.60
N THR A 39 7.01 23.59 6.74
CA THR A 39 5.64 23.10 6.90
C THR A 39 5.12 22.49 5.59
N TYR A 40 5.37 23.12 4.44
CA TYR A 40 5.03 22.49 3.15
C TYR A 40 5.71 21.12 2.98
N ARG A 41 7.00 21.01 3.36
CA ARG A 41 7.72 19.72 3.34
C ARG A 41 7.08 18.70 4.29
N ARG A 42 6.67 19.13 5.48
CA ARG A 42 5.98 18.28 6.46
C ARG A 42 4.64 17.77 5.94
N VAL A 43 3.77 18.66 5.45
CA VAL A 43 2.47 18.31 4.84
C VAL A 43 2.67 17.36 3.67
N LYS A 44 3.63 17.67 2.78
CA LYS A 44 3.96 16.82 1.63
C LYS A 44 4.44 15.43 2.06
N ALA A 45 5.24 15.33 3.11
CA ALA A 45 5.70 14.04 3.63
C ALA A 45 4.53 13.19 4.15
N VAL A 46 3.59 13.79 4.91
CA VAL A 46 2.37 13.11 5.35
C VAL A 46 1.53 12.67 4.15
N TYR A 47 1.29 13.59 3.21
CA TYR A 47 0.53 13.32 1.98
C TYR A 47 1.08 12.14 1.20
N GLU A 48 2.39 12.13 0.93
CA GLU A 48 3.04 11.07 0.18
C GLU A 48 3.04 9.74 0.94
N ALA A 49 3.21 9.76 2.27
CA ALA A 49 3.14 8.55 3.10
C ALA A 49 1.74 7.93 3.07
N VAL A 50 0.69 8.74 3.19
CA VAL A 50 -0.71 8.29 3.09
C VAL A 50 -1.01 7.80 1.67
N ALA A 51 -0.64 8.54 0.63
CA ALA A 51 -0.84 8.12 -0.75
C ALA A 51 -0.16 6.77 -1.08
N ARG A 52 1.09 6.56 -0.61
CA ARG A 52 1.78 5.27 -0.77
C ARG A 52 1.06 4.12 -0.06
N SER A 53 0.36 4.38 1.04
CA SER A 53 -0.35 3.32 1.79
C SER A 53 -1.54 2.73 1.04
N PHE A 54 -2.24 3.53 0.21
CA PHE A 54 -3.25 3.03 -0.74
C PHE A 54 -2.62 2.01 -1.69
N GLY A 55 -1.36 2.22 -2.07
CA GLY A 55 -0.55 1.29 -2.86
C GLY A 55 -1.20 0.97 -4.19
N ASP A 56 -1.78 2.00 -4.79
CA ASP A 56 -2.76 1.83 -5.84
C ASP A 56 -2.13 1.58 -7.22
N GLY A 57 -0.86 1.97 -7.38
CA GLY A 57 -0.14 1.96 -8.66
C GLY A 57 -0.30 3.29 -9.40
N ARG A 58 -1.48 3.93 -9.30
CA ARG A 58 -1.70 5.26 -9.85
C ARG A 58 -0.90 6.34 -9.11
N PRO A 59 -0.29 7.30 -9.83
CA PRO A 59 0.33 8.45 -9.19
C PRO A 59 -0.74 9.24 -8.41
N PRO A 60 -0.41 9.72 -7.19
CA PRO A 60 -1.33 10.57 -6.43
C PRO A 60 -1.63 11.87 -7.17
N PRO A 61 -2.81 12.49 -6.93
CA PRO A 61 -3.14 13.79 -7.50
C PRO A 61 -2.15 14.86 -7.00
N ARG A 62 -2.08 16.00 -7.68
CA ARG A 62 -1.18 17.07 -7.24
C ARG A 62 -1.69 17.67 -5.94
N LEU A 63 -0.82 17.80 -4.93
CA LEU A 63 -1.14 18.56 -3.71
C LEU A 63 -0.84 20.05 -3.93
N LEU A 64 -1.85 20.90 -3.70
CA LEU A 64 -1.75 22.36 -3.77
C LEU A 64 -2.06 22.96 -2.40
N LEU A 65 -1.22 23.89 -1.95
CA LEU A 65 -1.52 24.76 -0.81
C LEU A 65 -2.04 26.09 -1.34
N VAL A 66 -3.17 26.58 -0.82
CA VAL A 66 -3.79 27.84 -1.27
C VAL A 66 -4.00 28.81 -0.10
N SER A 67 -3.91 30.11 -0.41
CA SER A 67 -4.00 31.18 0.58
C SER A 67 -5.37 31.25 1.24
N ALA A 68 -5.43 31.80 2.46
CA ALA A 68 -6.68 31.97 3.19
C ALA A 68 -7.68 32.96 2.54
N GLU A 69 -7.23 33.80 1.60
CA GLU A 69 -8.07 34.79 0.91
C GLU A 69 -8.83 34.21 -0.30
N GLU A 70 -8.36 33.10 -0.86
CA GLU A 70 -8.97 32.38 -1.99
C GLU A 70 -9.89 31.22 -1.53
N ASP A 71 -10.15 31.15 -0.21
CA ASP A 71 -10.77 30.02 0.49
C ASP A 71 -12.24 29.76 0.09
N LYS A 72 -12.49 28.61 -0.55
CA LYS A 72 -13.83 28.03 -0.77
C LYS A 72 -14.07 26.76 0.08
N GLY A 73 -13.13 26.37 0.95
CA GLY A 73 -13.18 25.14 1.78
C GLY A 73 -11.82 24.65 2.31
N MET A 74 -11.84 23.83 3.37
CA MET A 74 -10.67 23.28 4.10
C MET A 74 -9.65 22.54 3.21
N ALA A 75 -10.13 21.49 2.55
CA ALA A 75 -9.41 20.68 1.60
C ALA A 75 -10.41 20.15 0.60
N ALA A 76 -10.02 20.07 -0.67
CA ALA A 76 -10.94 19.63 -1.72
C ALA A 76 -10.19 19.01 -2.89
N ARG A 77 -10.72 17.91 -3.41
CA ARG A 77 -10.40 17.41 -4.74
C ARG A 77 -11.04 18.31 -5.82
N THR A 78 -10.23 18.83 -6.75
CA THR A 78 -10.70 19.54 -7.95
C THR A 78 -10.22 18.88 -9.24
N GLU A 79 -11.05 18.88 -10.28
CA GLU A 79 -10.71 18.42 -11.63
C GLU A 79 -10.34 19.56 -12.59
N ASN A 80 -10.46 20.82 -12.15
CA ASN A 80 -10.17 22.04 -12.91
C ASN A 80 -9.33 23.00 -12.06
N VAL A 81 -8.01 22.99 -12.26
CA VAL A 81 -7.08 23.85 -11.52
C VAL A 81 -7.30 25.34 -11.81
N ALA A 82 -7.80 25.68 -13.01
CA ALA A 82 -8.06 27.07 -13.43
C ALA A 82 -9.19 27.77 -12.66
N GLU A 83 -10.09 27.03 -12.00
CA GLU A 83 -11.19 27.62 -11.20
C GLU A 83 -10.85 27.78 -9.71
N ALA A 84 -9.77 27.13 -9.25
CA ALA A 84 -9.39 27.08 -7.84
C ALA A 84 -8.19 27.97 -7.48
N VAL A 85 -7.43 28.41 -8.48
CA VAL A 85 -6.30 29.36 -8.33
C VAL A 85 -6.57 30.48 -9.33
N GLY A 86 -6.92 31.68 -8.87
CA GLY A 86 -7.36 32.76 -9.75
C GLY A 86 -6.37 33.02 -10.90
N GLU A 87 -6.88 33.10 -12.13
CA GLU A 87 -6.30 33.72 -13.34
C GLU A 87 -4.79 33.57 -13.65
N PHE A 88 -4.08 32.52 -13.20
CA PHE A 88 -2.67 32.29 -13.57
C PHE A 88 -2.39 31.00 -14.36
N ALA A 89 -3.42 30.22 -14.72
CA ALA A 89 -3.24 28.97 -15.46
C ALA A 89 -3.87 29.01 -16.88
N GLN A 90 -3.36 29.87 -17.76
CA GLN A 90 -3.63 29.79 -19.20
C GLN A 90 -2.40 29.30 -19.95
N ASP A 91 -2.06 28.00 -19.84
CA ASP A 91 -1.35 27.27 -20.93
C ASP A 91 -1.20 25.75 -20.73
N ALA A 92 -2.17 25.07 -20.12
CA ALA A 92 -2.14 23.60 -19.99
C ALA A 92 -3.23 22.95 -20.86
N GLY A 93 -2.83 22.43 -22.01
CA GLY A 93 -3.72 21.72 -22.94
C GLY A 93 -4.39 20.48 -22.32
N SER A 94 -5.72 20.45 -22.39
CA SER A 94 -6.63 19.29 -22.46
C SER A 94 -6.31 17.99 -21.68
N ARG A 95 -5.74 18.07 -20.47
CA ARG A 95 -5.78 16.99 -19.47
C ARG A 95 -6.42 17.57 -18.21
N LYS A 96 -7.58 17.04 -17.79
CA LYS A 96 -8.16 17.34 -16.47
C LYS A 96 -7.22 16.76 -15.40
N GLU A 97 -6.30 17.57 -14.91
CA GLU A 97 -5.43 17.18 -13.79
C GLU A 97 -6.23 17.29 -12.48
N VAL A 98 -6.43 16.15 -11.83
CA VAL A 98 -7.04 16.11 -10.50
C VAL A 98 -6.02 16.59 -9.47
N SER A 99 -6.39 17.57 -8.67
CA SER A 99 -5.57 18.11 -7.59
C SER A 99 -6.30 18.00 -6.26
N ILE A 100 -5.57 17.78 -5.17
CA ILE A 100 -6.05 17.95 -3.81
C ILE A 100 -5.54 19.30 -3.32
N ILE A 101 -6.46 20.15 -2.90
CA ILE A 101 -6.17 21.47 -2.36
C ILE A 101 -6.24 21.38 -0.84
N LEU A 102 -5.32 22.04 -0.13
CA LEU A 102 -5.36 22.27 1.30
C LEU A 102 -5.21 23.77 1.57
N SER A 103 -6.14 24.39 2.29
CA SER A 103 -6.06 25.81 2.59
C SER A 103 -5.07 26.10 3.73
N GLU A 104 -4.43 27.27 3.70
CA GLU A 104 -3.58 27.74 4.81
C GLU A 104 -4.37 27.87 6.12
N ARG A 105 -5.67 28.19 6.02
CA ARG A 105 -6.57 28.20 7.18
C ARG A 105 -6.73 26.81 7.78
N ALA A 106 -6.97 25.79 6.96
CA ALA A 106 -7.02 24.40 7.41
C ALA A 106 -5.71 23.96 8.06
N LEU A 107 -4.58 24.32 7.45
CA LEU A 107 -3.26 24.01 7.99
C LEU A 107 -3.02 24.71 9.35
N SER A 108 -3.40 25.98 9.47
CA SER A 108 -3.27 26.75 10.72
C SER A 108 -4.13 26.15 11.84
N LEU A 109 -5.34 25.67 11.51
CA LEU A 109 -6.19 24.95 12.45
C LEU A 109 -5.51 23.65 12.93
N LEU A 110 -5.01 22.83 12.00
CA LEU A 110 -4.34 21.58 12.37
C LEU A 110 -3.03 21.81 13.14
N ALA A 111 -2.32 22.92 12.88
CA ALA A 111 -1.14 23.28 13.64
C ALA A 111 -1.43 23.56 15.12
N ALA A 112 -2.64 24.03 15.45
CA ALA A 112 -3.08 24.24 16.83
C ALA A 112 -3.22 22.92 17.63
N LEU A 113 -3.20 21.76 16.96
CA LEU A 113 -3.22 20.44 17.59
C LEU A 113 -1.85 20.01 18.15
N GLY A 114 -0.78 20.77 17.90
CA GLY A 114 0.56 20.48 18.42
C GLY A 114 1.12 19.15 17.91
N GLU A 115 1.37 18.21 18.82
CA GLU A 115 1.91 16.89 18.49
C GLU A 115 0.97 16.07 17.57
N ASP A 116 -0.34 16.31 17.64
CA ASP A 116 -1.34 15.62 16.83
C ASP A 116 -1.55 16.22 15.42
N MET A 117 -0.81 17.26 15.06
CA MET A 117 -0.92 17.91 13.75
C MET A 117 -0.79 16.90 12.59
N ASP A 118 0.20 16.01 12.65
CA ASP A 118 0.43 15.03 11.58
C ASP A 118 -0.66 13.96 11.52
N ASN A 119 -1.20 13.55 12.67
CA ASN A 119 -2.34 12.64 12.75
C ASN A 119 -3.59 13.28 12.13
N GLY A 120 -3.81 14.57 12.40
CA GLY A 120 -4.92 15.31 11.83
C GLY A 120 -4.76 15.58 10.32
N LEU A 121 -3.54 15.89 9.86
CA LEU A 121 -3.22 15.98 8.44
C LEU A 121 -3.46 14.64 7.73
N ALA A 122 -3.03 13.53 8.33
CA ALA A 122 -3.22 12.21 7.77
C ALA A 122 -4.70 11.84 7.63
N PHE A 123 -5.54 12.22 8.60
CA PHE A 123 -6.99 12.03 8.52
C PHE A 123 -7.60 12.83 7.36
N LEU A 124 -7.34 14.14 7.29
CA LEU A 124 -7.93 15.02 6.28
C LEU A 124 -7.44 14.67 4.86
N LEU A 125 -6.13 14.52 4.67
CA LEU A 125 -5.56 14.16 3.37
C LEU A 125 -5.91 12.74 2.96
N GLY A 126 -6.01 11.82 3.93
CA GLY A 126 -6.46 10.46 3.70
C GLY A 126 -7.89 10.41 3.17
N HIS A 127 -8.79 11.23 3.72
CA HIS A 127 -10.17 11.37 3.24
C HIS A 127 -10.22 11.80 1.76
N GLU A 128 -9.50 12.87 1.38
CA GLU A 128 -9.44 13.32 -0.02
C GLU A 128 -8.79 12.29 -0.96
N LEU A 129 -7.77 11.59 -0.49
CA LEU A 129 -7.14 10.50 -1.22
C LEU A 129 -8.07 9.29 -1.39
N ALA A 130 -8.93 9.01 -0.42
CA ALA A 130 -9.94 7.96 -0.52
C ALA A 130 -10.95 8.26 -1.64
N HIS A 131 -11.41 9.51 -1.75
CA HIS A 131 -12.23 9.95 -2.89
C HIS A 131 -11.52 9.77 -4.23
N PHE A 132 -10.21 10.02 -4.29
CA PHE A 132 -9.43 9.84 -5.51
C PHE A 132 -9.26 8.37 -5.89
N TYR A 133 -8.80 7.55 -4.95
CA TYR A 133 -8.39 6.17 -5.22
C TYR A 133 -9.58 5.20 -5.28
N LEU A 134 -10.57 5.33 -4.41
CA LEU A 134 -11.60 4.29 -4.30
C LEU A 134 -12.71 4.38 -5.34
N ARG A 135 -12.79 5.48 -6.10
CA ARG A 135 -13.70 5.70 -7.24
C ARG A 135 -15.11 5.09 -7.07
N HIS A 136 -15.64 5.13 -5.86
CA HIS A 136 -17.06 5.04 -5.50
C HIS A 136 -17.87 3.88 -6.12
N GLY A 137 -17.27 2.69 -6.21
CA GLY A 137 -17.96 1.47 -6.65
C GLY A 137 -18.48 0.56 -5.51
N TRP A 138 -18.26 0.92 -4.25
CA TRP A 138 -18.21 -0.04 -3.14
C TRP A 138 -19.54 -0.20 -2.36
N VAL A 139 -20.65 -0.39 -3.08
CA VAL A 139 -21.98 -0.20 -2.45
C VAL A 139 -22.46 -1.33 -1.52
N ALA A 140 -22.11 -2.58 -1.76
CA ALA A 140 -22.83 -3.68 -1.12
C ALA A 140 -22.24 -4.23 0.19
N GLN A 141 -20.91 -4.24 0.38
CA GLN A 141 -20.28 -4.93 1.52
C GLN A 141 -20.09 -4.05 2.77
N PHE A 142 -19.98 -2.73 2.60
CA PHE A 142 -19.81 -1.78 3.71
C PHE A 142 -21.02 -1.67 4.64
N GLY A 143 -22.24 -1.74 4.08
CA GLY A 143 -23.49 -1.56 4.83
C GLY A 143 -23.69 -2.58 5.95
N ASN A 144 -23.09 -3.77 5.82
CA ASN A 144 -23.18 -4.81 6.84
C ASN A 144 -22.37 -4.46 8.11
N SER A 145 -21.23 -3.77 7.98
CA SER A 145 -20.35 -3.40 9.09
C SER A 145 -20.91 -2.28 9.98
N PHE A 146 -21.93 -1.54 9.50
CA PHE A 146 -22.53 -0.39 10.19
C PHE A 146 -24.06 -0.49 10.33
N SER A 147 -24.64 -1.66 10.12
CA SER A 147 -26.09 -1.94 10.17
C SER A 147 -26.81 -1.51 11.47
N ALA A 148 -26.05 -1.26 12.55
CA ALA A 148 -26.57 -0.71 13.80
C ALA A 148 -26.87 0.80 13.75
N LEU A 149 -26.23 1.56 12.85
CA LEU A 149 -26.42 3.00 12.66
C LEU A 149 -27.62 3.29 11.77
N ASN A 150 -28.23 4.48 11.90
CA ASN A 150 -29.33 4.89 11.02
C ASN A 150 -28.88 4.90 9.56
N VAL A 151 -27.66 5.36 9.26
CA VAL A 151 -27.04 5.27 7.93
C VAL A 151 -26.97 3.82 7.45
N GLY A 152 -26.51 2.88 8.27
CA GLY A 152 -26.47 1.45 7.92
C GLY A 152 -27.84 0.83 7.64
N LYS A 153 -28.91 1.37 8.24
CA LYS A 153 -30.31 0.94 7.99
C LYS A 153 -30.94 1.60 6.76
N THR A 154 -30.49 2.79 6.39
CA THR A 154 -30.94 3.52 5.18
C THR A 154 -30.18 3.12 3.92
N MET A 155 -28.95 2.59 4.04
CA MET A 155 -28.04 2.13 2.97
C MET A 155 -28.60 1.11 1.94
N ASN A 156 -29.87 0.70 2.02
CA ASN A 156 -30.52 -0.26 1.12
C ASN A 156 -31.58 0.36 0.17
N ARG A 157 -31.79 1.70 0.11
CA ARG A 157 -32.90 2.27 -0.67
C ARG A 157 -32.65 3.67 -1.30
N THR A 158 -32.18 3.68 -2.56
CA THR A 158 -32.34 4.73 -3.62
C THR A 158 -31.14 5.66 -3.88
N ALA A 159 -30.94 5.99 -5.16
CA ALA A 159 -29.67 6.38 -5.80
C ALA A 159 -29.45 7.90 -6.04
N SER A 160 -29.39 8.75 -5.02
CA SER A 160 -28.77 10.08 -5.23
C SER A 160 -28.22 10.73 -3.96
N MET A 161 -29.06 10.91 -2.92
CA MET A 161 -28.62 11.52 -1.65
C MET A 161 -27.89 10.52 -0.74
N GLU A 162 -28.40 9.28 -0.71
CA GLU A 162 -27.82 8.19 0.08
C GLU A 162 -26.46 7.74 -0.45
N GLU A 163 -26.24 7.86 -1.75
CA GLU A 163 -24.95 7.56 -2.38
C GLU A 163 -23.88 8.53 -1.88
N ILE A 164 -24.13 9.84 -1.85
CA ILE A 164 -23.13 10.83 -1.40
C ILE A 164 -22.77 10.62 0.08
N VAL A 165 -23.76 10.50 0.96
CA VAL A 165 -23.51 10.23 2.40
C VAL A 165 -22.67 8.97 2.59
N LYS A 166 -22.90 7.97 1.75
CA LYS A 166 -22.13 6.74 1.75
C LYS A 166 -20.70 6.95 1.24
N LEU A 167 -20.50 7.76 0.19
CA LEU A 167 -19.16 8.11 -0.30
C LEU A 167 -18.34 8.82 0.80
N GLU A 168 -18.95 9.77 1.50
CA GLU A 168 -18.31 10.49 2.62
C GLU A 168 -17.97 9.56 3.79
N THR A 169 -18.88 8.62 4.09
CA THR A 169 -18.65 7.61 5.14
C THR A 169 -17.50 6.65 4.77
N GLU A 170 -17.42 6.24 3.50
CA GLU A 170 -16.31 5.44 2.98
C GLU A 170 -14.99 6.21 3.05
N ALA A 171 -14.99 7.49 2.68
CA ALA A 171 -13.80 8.33 2.71
C ALA A 171 -13.28 8.55 4.14
N ASP A 172 -14.16 8.82 5.12
CA ASP A 172 -13.78 8.90 6.54
C ASP A 172 -13.18 7.57 7.05
N TYR A 173 -13.79 6.45 6.66
CA TYR A 173 -13.36 5.12 7.08
C TYR A 173 -12.00 4.72 6.47
N PHE A 174 -11.91 4.74 5.15
CA PHE A 174 -10.71 4.31 4.43
C PHE A 174 -9.60 5.33 4.51
N GLY A 175 -9.90 6.63 4.48
CA GLY A 175 -8.93 7.69 4.65
C GLY A 175 -8.22 7.57 5.99
N GLY A 176 -8.98 7.37 7.07
CA GLY A 176 -8.40 7.12 8.38
C GLY A 176 -7.62 5.79 8.46
N PHE A 177 -8.11 4.72 7.83
CA PHE A 177 -7.40 3.44 7.78
C PHE A 177 -6.06 3.53 7.04
N TYR A 178 -6.03 4.15 5.87
CA TYR A 178 -4.80 4.33 5.10
C TYR A 178 -3.85 5.34 5.77
N GLY A 179 -4.40 6.34 6.46
CA GLY A 179 -3.63 7.17 7.41
C GLY A 179 -2.94 6.33 8.48
N HIS A 180 -3.64 5.33 9.03
CA HIS A 180 -3.07 4.38 9.98
C HIS A 180 -1.99 3.47 9.38
N LEU A 181 -2.22 2.92 8.18
CA LEU A 181 -1.19 2.14 7.47
C LEU A 181 0.05 2.97 7.10
N ALA A 182 -0.08 4.29 7.01
CA ALA A 182 1.04 5.21 6.83
C ALA A 182 1.81 5.52 8.13
N GLY A 183 1.33 5.02 9.28
CA GLY A 183 1.97 5.17 10.59
C GLY A 183 1.43 6.32 11.44
N TYR A 184 0.27 6.89 11.09
CA TYR A 184 -0.37 7.98 11.84
C TYR A 184 -1.61 7.50 12.60
N ASP A 185 -1.92 8.07 13.76
CA ASP A 185 -3.19 7.78 14.45
C ASP A 185 -4.35 8.62 13.87
N ALA A 186 -4.58 8.49 12.56
CA ALA A 186 -5.57 9.29 11.84
C ALA A 186 -7.00 9.05 12.35
N LEU A 187 -7.37 7.80 12.66
CA LEU A 187 -8.69 7.48 13.20
C LEU A 187 -8.86 7.93 14.65
N GLY A 188 -7.80 7.90 15.47
CA GLY A 188 -7.82 8.44 16.83
C GLY A 188 -7.94 9.96 16.86
N ALA A 189 -7.26 10.67 15.95
CA ALA A 189 -7.32 12.13 15.83
C ALA A 189 -8.64 12.65 15.21
N ALA A 190 -9.32 11.83 14.40
CA ALA A 190 -10.50 12.24 13.64
C ALA A 190 -11.58 12.97 14.47
N PRO A 191 -11.99 12.51 15.67
CA PRO A 191 -13.05 13.19 16.43
C PRO A 191 -12.68 14.64 16.82
N MET A 192 -11.43 14.86 17.21
CA MET A 192 -10.92 16.19 17.58
C MET A 192 -10.79 17.09 16.36
N VAL A 193 -10.29 16.56 15.24
CA VAL A 193 -10.18 17.29 13.97
C VAL A 193 -11.56 17.73 13.46
N LEU A 194 -12.55 16.83 13.51
CA LEU A 194 -13.92 17.14 13.11
C LEU A 194 -14.54 18.23 14.00
N ASP A 195 -14.38 18.16 15.32
CA ASP A 195 -14.86 19.21 16.23
C ASP A 195 -14.22 20.57 15.90
N LEU A 196 -12.91 20.58 15.64
CA LEU A 196 -12.17 21.80 15.29
C LEU A 196 -12.69 22.41 13.98
N ILE A 197 -12.93 21.59 12.95
CA ILE A 197 -13.45 22.03 11.65
C ILE A 197 -14.85 22.60 11.80
N TYR A 198 -15.76 21.88 12.46
CA TYR A 198 -17.15 22.32 12.60
C TYR A 198 -17.24 23.63 13.38
N ALA A 199 -16.43 23.80 14.43
CA ALA A 199 -16.34 25.05 15.18
C ALA A 199 -15.77 26.20 14.33
N ALA A 200 -14.65 25.98 13.64
CA ALA A 200 -13.93 27.03 12.90
C ALA A 200 -14.70 27.55 11.68
N TYR A 201 -15.46 26.68 11.01
CA TYR A 201 -16.28 27.03 9.83
C TYR A 201 -17.75 27.27 10.18
N ARG A 202 -18.13 27.14 11.47
CA ARG A 202 -19.50 27.33 11.97
C ARG A 202 -20.51 26.41 11.27
N TYR A 203 -20.10 25.18 10.98
CA TYR A 203 -21.01 24.18 10.42
C TYR A 203 -22.03 23.71 11.47
N PRO A 204 -23.30 23.53 11.10
CA PRO A 204 -24.28 22.89 11.98
C PRO A 204 -23.95 21.39 12.16
N GLU A 205 -24.49 20.78 13.22
CA GLU A 205 -24.37 19.33 13.49
C GLU A 205 -24.75 18.47 12.27
N GLN A 206 -25.79 18.89 11.55
CA GLN A 206 -26.25 18.27 10.31
C GLN A 206 -25.87 19.13 9.11
N VAL A 207 -24.91 18.66 8.31
CA VAL A 207 -24.58 19.26 7.02
C VAL A 207 -25.27 18.46 5.92
N PRO A 208 -25.95 19.10 4.93
CA PRO A 208 -26.53 18.39 3.79
C PRO A 208 -25.49 17.51 3.09
N ASN A 209 -25.87 16.29 2.71
CA ASN A 209 -25.05 15.29 2.01
C ASN A 209 -23.92 14.65 2.83
N TYR A 210 -23.78 15.02 4.11
CA TYR A 210 -22.83 14.39 5.03
C TYR A 210 -23.58 13.65 6.15
N PRO A 211 -22.97 12.61 6.74
CA PRO A 211 -23.39 12.14 8.05
C PRO A 211 -23.31 13.28 9.08
N SER A 212 -24.11 13.22 10.14
CA SER A 212 -24.00 14.19 11.24
C SER A 212 -22.60 14.16 11.87
N LEU A 213 -22.16 15.27 12.48
CA LEU A 213 -20.87 15.31 13.19
C LEU A 213 -20.73 14.15 14.18
N THR A 214 -21.77 13.91 14.99
CA THR A 214 -21.81 12.78 15.94
C THR A 214 -21.63 11.43 15.24
N GLU A 215 -22.30 11.21 14.11
CA GLU A 215 -22.15 9.98 13.34
C GLU A 215 -20.74 9.84 12.76
N ARG A 216 -20.16 10.90 12.18
CA ARG A 216 -18.79 10.87 11.64
C ARG A 216 -17.77 10.50 12.72
N LYS A 217 -17.89 11.09 13.91
CA LYS A 217 -17.05 10.75 15.07
C LYS A 217 -17.22 9.29 15.48
N LEU A 218 -18.46 8.79 15.50
CA LEU A 218 -18.75 7.40 15.85
C LEU A 218 -18.24 6.41 14.79
N ILE A 219 -18.32 6.76 13.51
CA ILE A 219 -17.74 5.99 12.40
C ILE A 219 -16.23 5.85 12.60
N ALA A 220 -15.52 6.96 12.82
CA ALA A 220 -14.07 6.94 13.04
C ALA A 220 -13.68 6.12 14.28
N GLN A 221 -14.41 6.29 15.40
CA GLN A 221 -14.17 5.52 16.62
C GLN A 221 -14.42 4.02 16.45
N ASN A 222 -15.48 3.63 15.73
CA ASN A 222 -15.76 2.22 15.45
C ASN A 222 -14.74 1.64 14.47
N ALA A 223 -14.31 2.42 13.47
CA ALA A 223 -13.25 2.05 12.56
C ALA A 223 -11.93 1.82 13.32
N ALA A 224 -11.55 2.72 14.23
CA ALA A 224 -10.37 2.56 15.07
C ALA A 224 -10.42 1.26 15.89
N LYS A 225 -11.54 1.00 16.56
CA LYS A 225 -11.75 -0.22 17.36
C LYS A 225 -11.68 -1.50 16.52
N ASN A 226 -12.23 -1.47 15.31
CA ASN A 226 -12.19 -2.62 14.40
C ASN A 226 -10.77 -2.82 13.85
N LEU A 227 -10.10 -1.74 13.46
CA LEU A 227 -8.74 -1.77 12.97
C LEU A 227 -7.78 -2.34 14.01
N GLN A 228 -7.87 -1.91 15.27
CA GLN A 228 -7.07 -2.44 16.37
C GLN A 228 -7.14 -3.97 16.52
N LYS A 229 -8.28 -4.59 16.17
CA LYS A 229 -8.43 -6.05 16.17
C LYS A 229 -7.80 -6.73 14.96
N LEU A 230 -7.74 -6.03 13.83
CA LEU A 230 -7.21 -6.56 12.57
C LEU A 230 -5.70 -6.36 12.42
N ILE A 231 -5.11 -5.34 13.04
CA ILE A 231 -3.65 -5.06 12.96
C ILE A 231 -2.82 -6.32 13.27
N PRO A 232 -3.01 -7.03 14.41
CA PRO A 232 -2.19 -8.21 14.70
C PRO A 232 -2.38 -9.34 13.69
N VAL A 233 -3.55 -9.41 13.05
CA VAL A 233 -3.88 -10.42 12.03
C VAL A 233 -3.19 -10.10 10.70
N PHE A 234 -3.20 -8.82 10.30
CA PHE A 234 -2.51 -8.34 9.12
C PHE A 234 -0.99 -8.42 9.26
N ASP A 235 -0.45 -8.03 10.41
CA ASP A 235 0.98 -8.14 10.71
C ASP A 235 1.43 -9.60 10.74
N ALA A 236 0.61 -10.50 11.31
CA ALA A 236 0.85 -11.93 11.22
C ALA A 236 0.85 -12.44 9.77
N ALA A 237 -0.06 -11.96 8.93
CA ALA A 237 -0.08 -12.32 7.50
C ALA A 237 1.20 -11.88 6.78
N ASN A 238 1.63 -10.62 6.97
CA ASN A 238 2.87 -10.09 6.41
C ASN A 238 4.09 -10.88 6.88
N LEU A 239 4.16 -11.17 8.18
CA LEU A 239 5.25 -11.95 8.76
C LEU A 239 5.29 -13.38 8.19
N LEU A 240 4.15 -14.05 8.08
CA LEU A 240 4.06 -15.38 7.47
C LEU A 240 4.45 -15.33 6.00
N LEU A 241 4.07 -14.28 5.26
CA LEU A 241 4.49 -14.08 3.86
C LEU A 241 6.02 -13.93 3.75
N ILE A 242 6.64 -13.06 4.56
CA ILE A 242 8.09 -12.80 4.56
C ILE A 242 8.88 -14.06 4.97
N THR A 243 8.32 -14.86 5.89
CA THR A 243 8.88 -16.13 6.36
C THR A 243 8.43 -17.34 5.54
N GLU A 244 7.84 -17.12 4.35
CA GLU A 244 7.47 -18.14 3.36
C GLU A 244 6.39 -19.15 3.76
N GLN A 245 5.59 -18.81 4.78
CA GLN A 245 4.40 -19.54 5.18
C GLN A 245 3.19 -19.01 4.42
N TYR A 246 3.22 -19.23 3.11
CA TYR A 246 2.37 -18.54 2.13
C TYR A 246 0.87 -18.82 2.29
N GLU A 247 0.46 -20.09 2.41
CA GLU A 247 -0.97 -20.40 2.55
C GLU A 247 -1.60 -19.89 3.85
N PRO A 248 -0.98 -20.05 5.03
CA PRO A 248 -1.45 -19.39 6.25
C PRO A 248 -1.57 -17.87 6.10
N ALA A 249 -0.59 -17.22 5.45
CA ALA A 249 -0.65 -15.77 5.16
C ALA A 249 -1.87 -15.43 4.30
N ALA A 250 -2.12 -16.21 3.24
CA ALA A 250 -3.26 -16.01 2.35
C ALA A 250 -4.61 -16.08 3.07
N ARG A 251 -4.78 -17.06 3.97
CA ARG A 251 -5.99 -17.21 4.78
C ARG A 251 -6.21 -16.04 5.75
N LEU A 252 -5.15 -15.49 6.31
CA LEU A 252 -5.24 -14.30 7.15
C LEU A 252 -5.59 -13.05 6.33
N TYR A 253 -5.01 -12.86 5.14
CA TYR A 253 -5.41 -11.78 4.24
C TYR A 253 -6.89 -11.90 3.82
N GLU A 254 -7.39 -13.10 3.54
CA GLU A 254 -8.82 -13.31 3.28
C GLU A 254 -9.68 -12.96 4.49
N TYR A 255 -9.25 -13.33 5.71
CA TYR A 255 -9.96 -12.97 6.93
C TYR A 255 -10.04 -11.45 7.08
N VAL A 256 -8.89 -10.76 6.96
CA VAL A 256 -8.85 -9.29 6.99
C VAL A 256 -9.73 -8.71 5.89
N GLY A 257 -9.67 -9.27 4.67
CA GLY A 257 -10.48 -8.88 3.53
C GLY A 257 -12.00 -9.08 3.69
N ARG A 258 -12.47 -9.94 4.60
CA ARG A 258 -13.90 -10.07 4.90
C ARG A 258 -14.42 -8.92 5.75
N THR A 259 -13.59 -8.40 6.65
CA THR A 259 -13.93 -7.25 7.50
C THR A 259 -13.58 -5.94 6.83
N PHE A 260 -12.53 -5.95 6.02
CA PHE A 260 -12.00 -4.82 5.25
C PHE A 260 -11.79 -5.22 3.78
N PRO A 261 -12.87 -5.37 3.00
CA PRO A 261 -12.75 -5.76 1.60
C PRO A 261 -12.11 -4.63 0.80
N SER A 262 -10.86 -4.87 0.39
CA SER A 262 -10.10 -4.02 -0.50
C SER A 262 -9.46 -4.89 -1.58
N ARG A 263 -9.31 -4.33 -2.78
CA ARG A 263 -8.64 -5.00 -3.91
C ARG A 263 -7.21 -5.41 -3.53
N GLU A 264 -6.59 -4.69 -2.61
CA GLU A 264 -5.27 -4.96 -2.04
C GLU A 264 -5.24 -6.21 -1.15
N MET A 265 -6.20 -6.36 -0.22
CA MET A 265 -6.27 -7.57 0.62
C MET A 265 -6.50 -8.81 -0.25
N HIS A 266 -7.39 -8.71 -1.23
CA HIS A 266 -7.65 -9.80 -2.17
C HIS A 266 -6.42 -10.12 -3.04
N ASN A 267 -5.73 -9.10 -3.56
CA ASN A 267 -4.51 -9.30 -4.32
C ASN A 267 -3.39 -9.92 -3.48
N ASN A 268 -3.20 -9.49 -2.23
CA ASN A 268 -2.21 -10.07 -1.32
C ASN A 268 -2.53 -11.54 -1.00
N ALA A 269 -3.81 -11.86 -0.77
CA ALA A 269 -4.25 -13.24 -0.63
C ALA A 269 -3.95 -14.07 -1.89
N GLY A 270 -4.23 -13.53 -3.07
CA GLY A 270 -3.95 -14.17 -4.36
C GLY A 270 -2.46 -14.44 -4.56
N VAL A 271 -1.60 -13.44 -4.30
CA VAL A 271 -0.13 -13.59 -4.38
C VAL A 271 0.37 -14.65 -3.40
N ALA A 272 -0.15 -14.65 -2.17
CA ALA A 272 0.23 -15.64 -1.16
C ALA A 272 -0.22 -17.06 -1.57
N TYR A 273 -1.43 -17.25 -2.10
CA TYR A 273 -1.84 -18.56 -2.65
C TYR A 273 -1.00 -18.97 -3.86
N ALA A 274 -0.66 -18.04 -4.74
CA ALA A 274 0.20 -18.26 -5.90
C ALA A 274 1.59 -18.77 -5.48
N LEU A 275 2.23 -18.08 -4.53
CA LEU A 275 3.53 -18.48 -3.97
C LEU A 275 3.47 -19.85 -3.28
N SER A 276 2.38 -20.12 -2.57
CA SER A 276 2.12 -21.46 -2.00
C SER A 276 2.05 -22.51 -3.10
N ALA A 277 1.28 -22.27 -4.17
CA ALA A 277 1.19 -23.19 -5.30
C ALA A 277 2.54 -23.43 -5.98
N ILE A 278 3.37 -22.39 -6.14
CA ILE A 278 4.71 -22.52 -6.72
C ILE A 278 5.57 -23.48 -5.88
N SER A 279 5.43 -23.48 -4.54
CA SER A 279 6.16 -24.41 -3.63
C SER A 279 5.93 -25.89 -3.92
N PHE A 280 4.85 -26.24 -4.61
CA PHE A 280 4.56 -27.61 -5.04
C PHE A 280 5.17 -27.99 -6.40
N TYR A 281 5.80 -27.06 -7.13
CA TYR A 281 6.54 -27.40 -8.35
C TYR A 281 7.92 -27.97 -8.03
N GLN A 282 8.34 -28.99 -8.77
CA GLN A 282 9.72 -29.47 -8.72
C GLN A 282 10.68 -28.37 -9.23
N PRO A 283 11.92 -28.31 -8.70
CA PRO A 283 12.94 -27.44 -9.26
C PRO A 283 13.14 -27.68 -10.76
N GLY A 284 13.07 -26.60 -11.55
CA GLY A 284 13.17 -26.62 -13.02
C GLY A 284 11.90 -27.07 -13.75
N ALA A 285 10.77 -27.28 -13.07
CA ALA A 285 9.50 -27.59 -13.72
C ALA A 285 8.86 -26.37 -14.41
N LEU A 286 9.14 -25.17 -13.92
CA LEU A 286 8.78 -23.92 -14.59
C LEU A 286 9.93 -23.50 -15.51
N SER A 287 9.61 -23.05 -16.72
CA SER A 287 10.60 -22.59 -17.70
C SER A 287 10.94 -21.10 -17.57
N PHE A 288 10.06 -20.34 -16.91
CA PHE A 288 10.13 -18.89 -16.79
C PHE A 288 9.63 -18.44 -15.42
N ALA A 289 10.11 -17.26 -15.00
CA ALA A 289 9.78 -16.60 -13.74
C ALA A 289 8.55 -15.70 -13.90
N TYR A 290 7.53 -15.89 -13.06
CA TYR A 290 6.34 -15.05 -13.05
C TYR A 290 6.48 -13.81 -12.13
N PRO A 291 5.72 -12.71 -12.39
CA PRO A 291 5.84 -11.43 -11.65
C PRO A 291 5.69 -11.49 -10.12
N PHE A 292 4.95 -12.47 -9.59
CA PHE A 292 4.73 -12.61 -8.15
C PHE A 292 5.76 -13.47 -7.43
N GLU A 293 6.83 -13.92 -8.10
CA GLU A 293 7.89 -14.76 -7.50
C GLU A 293 8.96 -13.94 -6.79
N LEU A 294 9.27 -14.30 -5.53
CA LEU A 294 10.28 -13.62 -4.71
C LEU A 294 11.73 -14.14 -4.94
N ASP A 295 11.91 -15.40 -5.36
CA ASP A 295 13.22 -16.04 -5.68
C ASP A 295 13.01 -17.07 -6.81
N ALA A 296 12.78 -16.56 -8.02
CA ALA A 296 12.53 -17.40 -9.18
C ALA A 296 13.78 -18.15 -9.65
N GLU A 297 14.98 -17.56 -9.51
CA GLU A 297 16.24 -18.18 -9.97
C GLU A 297 16.50 -19.54 -9.33
N THR A 298 16.29 -19.67 -8.01
CA THR A 298 16.51 -20.94 -7.31
C THR A 298 15.50 -22.00 -7.75
N ARG A 299 14.26 -21.59 -8.05
CA ARG A 299 13.16 -22.47 -8.45
C ARG A 299 13.33 -23.02 -9.86
N LEU A 300 13.83 -22.21 -10.78
CA LEU A 300 13.96 -22.54 -12.20
C LEU A 300 15.14 -23.47 -12.52
N ARG A 301 15.99 -23.77 -11.54
CA ARG A 301 17.14 -24.68 -11.73
C ARG A 301 16.68 -26.14 -11.72
N ALA A 302 16.96 -26.86 -12.80
CA ALA A 302 16.93 -28.30 -12.79
C ALA A 302 18.14 -28.84 -11.99
N PRO A 303 17.98 -29.88 -11.14
CA PRO A 303 19.11 -30.59 -10.56
C PRO A 303 20.01 -31.11 -11.69
N GLN A 304 21.31 -30.80 -11.62
CA GLN A 304 22.29 -31.43 -12.52
C GLN A 304 22.44 -32.90 -12.11
N GLY A 305 21.62 -33.76 -12.70
CA GLY A 305 21.58 -35.19 -12.38
C GLY A 305 20.16 -35.75 -12.59
N LYS A 306 20.05 -36.82 -13.38
CA LYS A 306 18.78 -37.44 -13.78
C LYS A 306 17.97 -37.95 -12.59
N THR A 307 16.98 -37.17 -12.17
CA THR A 307 15.67 -37.69 -11.77
C THR A 307 14.62 -36.59 -11.88
N ARG A 308 13.81 -36.60 -12.95
CA ARG A 308 12.47 -36.00 -12.91
C ARG A 308 11.65 -36.87 -11.95
N ALA A 309 11.74 -36.62 -10.65
CA ALA A 309 10.83 -37.23 -9.71
C ALA A 309 9.41 -36.74 -10.07
N LEU A 310 8.56 -37.65 -10.54
CA LEU A 310 7.13 -37.39 -10.68
C LEU A 310 6.61 -37.00 -9.29
N LEU A 311 6.04 -35.80 -9.18
CA LEU A 311 5.32 -35.41 -7.97
C LEU A 311 4.17 -36.41 -7.74
N PRO A 312 3.89 -36.81 -6.49
CA PRO A 312 2.71 -37.60 -6.20
C PRO A 312 1.44 -36.88 -6.70
N PRO A 313 0.40 -37.61 -7.17
CA PRO A 313 -0.86 -37.00 -7.64
C PRO A 313 -1.47 -35.99 -6.64
N TYR A 314 -1.35 -36.27 -5.35
CA TYR A 314 -1.77 -35.37 -4.27
C TYR A 314 -1.12 -33.97 -4.33
N SER A 315 0.16 -33.89 -4.73
CA SER A 315 0.86 -32.60 -4.86
C SER A 315 0.36 -31.79 -6.06
N GLU A 316 -0.02 -32.46 -7.16
CA GLU A 316 -0.62 -31.77 -8.31
C GLU A 316 -2.02 -31.26 -8.00
N GLU A 317 -2.87 -32.07 -7.35
CA GLU A 317 -4.20 -31.65 -6.92
C GLU A 317 -4.13 -30.45 -5.97
N ARG A 318 -3.24 -30.52 -4.97
CA ARG A 318 -3.03 -29.42 -4.02
C ARG A 318 -2.53 -28.16 -4.71
N ARG A 319 -1.59 -28.28 -5.66
CA ARG A 319 -1.11 -27.17 -6.48
C ARG A 319 -2.24 -26.53 -7.28
N ARG A 320 -3.06 -27.33 -7.99
CA ARG A 320 -4.20 -26.81 -8.77
C ARG A 320 -5.24 -26.15 -7.87
N PHE A 321 -5.52 -26.70 -6.70
CA PHE A 321 -6.40 -26.10 -5.70
C PHE A 321 -5.90 -24.71 -5.29
N LEU A 322 -4.62 -24.58 -4.94
CA LEU A 322 -4.03 -23.30 -4.55
C LEU A 322 -4.01 -22.28 -5.70
N LEU A 323 -3.72 -22.71 -6.94
CA LEU A 323 -3.82 -21.85 -8.12
C LEU A 323 -5.26 -21.33 -8.32
N ARG A 324 -6.28 -22.18 -8.12
CA ARG A 324 -7.68 -21.75 -8.21
C ARG A 324 -8.03 -20.74 -7.13
N ARG A 325 -7.61 -20.97 -5.89
CA ARG A 325 -7.79 -19.98 -4.81
C ARG A 325 -7.10 -18.65 -5.10
N ALA A 326 -5.92 -18.69 -5.72
CA ALA A 326 -5.24 -17.48 -6.17
C ALA A 326 -6.06 -16.75 -7.25
N ALA A 327 -6.58 -17.48 -8.25
CA ALA A 327 -7.44 -16.92 -9.28
C ALA A 327 -8.71 -16.28 -8.69
N ASP A 328 -9.42 -16.99 -7.80
CA ASP A 328 -10.62 -16.48 -7.14
C ASP A 328 -10.34 -15.19 -6.35
N ALA A 329 -9.18 -15.11 -5.69
CA ALA A 329 -8.76 -13.92 -4.96
C ALA A 329 -8.43 -12.76 -5.91
N PHE A 330 -7.75 -12.99 -7.04
CA PHE A 330 -7.52 -11.94 -8.04
C PHE A 330 -8.81 -11.49 -8.72
N ASP A 331 -9.74 -12.41 -9.00
CA ASP A 331 -11.07 -12.07 -9.51
C ASP A 331 -11.84 -11.22 -8.50
N ALA A 332 -11.79 -11.55 -7.20
CA ALA A 332 -12.36 -10.70 -6.16
C ALA A 332 -11.72 -9.31 -6.18
N ALA A 333 -10.39 -9.19 -6.32
CA ALA A 333 -9.72 -7.89 -6.45
C ALA A 333 -10.19 -7.09 -7.68
N ILE A 334 -10.39 -7.75 -8.83
CA ILE A 334 -10.89 -7.13 -10.06
C ILE A 334 -12.38 -6.75 -9.96
N GLN A 335 -13.17 -7.54 -9.23
CA GLN A 335 -14.57 -7.21 -8.94
C GLN A 335 -14.67 -5.98 -8.04
N GLN A 336 -13.78 -5.85 -7.06
CA GLN A 336 -13.68 -4.64 -6.22
C GLN A 336 -13.25 -3.43 -7.04
N ASP A 337 -12.28 -3.58 -7.95
CA ASP A 337 -11.89 -2.52 -8.88
C ASP A 337 -11.53 -3.08 -10.26
N ARG A 338 -12.42 -2.82 -11.23
CA ARG A 338 -12.28 -3.27 -12.61
C ARG A 338 -11.09 -2.65 -13.34
N THR A 339 -10.53 -1.56 -12.81
CA THR A 339 -9.37 -0.85 -13.33
C THR A 339 -8.06 -1.26 -12.66
N TYR A 340 -8.08 -2.17 -11.68
CA TYR A 340 -6.88 -2.62 -10.98
C TYR A 340 -6.04 -3.56 -11.86
N ALA A 341 -5.10 -2.97 -12.60
CA ALA A 341 -4.32 -3.69 -13.61
C ALA A 341 -3.40 -4.76 -13.00
N ALA A 342 -2.86 -4.53 -11.80
CA ALA A 342 -2.00 -5.49 -11.11
C ALA A 342 -2.69 -6.84 -10.87
N ALA A 343 -3.95 -6.83 -10.44
CA ALA A 343 -4.72 -8.06 -10.25
C ALA A 343 -4.98 -8.79 -11.58
N GLN A 344 -5.15 -8.06 -12.70
CA GLN A 344 -5.31 -8.68 -14.02
C GLN A 344 -4.03 -9.34 -14.51
N VAL A 345 -2.86 -8.72 -14.29
CA VAL A 345 -1.57 -9.34 -14.61
C VAL A 345 -1.38 -10.61 -13.79
N ASN A 346 -1.65 -10.54 -12.49
CA ASN A 346 -1.51 -11.68 -11.60
C ASN A 346 -2.49 -12.81 -11.95
N LEU A 347 -3.74 -12.48 -12.28
CA LEU A 347 -4.71 -13.46 -12.77
C LEU A 347 -4.22 -14.10 -14.08
N ALA A 348 -3.75 -13.31 -15.04
CA ALA A 348 -3.22 -13.82 -16.31
C ALA A 348 -2.08 -14.83 -16.08
N ALA A 349 -1.16 -14.52 -15.17
CA ALA A 349 -0.08 -15.42 -14.78
C ALA A 349 -0.60 -16.74 -14.16
N ILE A 350 -1.59 -16.68 -13.28
CA ILE A 350 -2.23 -17.89 -12.73
C ILE A 350 -2.98 -18.68 -13.79
N THR A 351 -3.71 -18.02 -14.68
CA THR A 351 -4.43 -18.66 -15.79
C THR A 351 -3.46 -19.38 -16.73
N SER A 352 -2.28 -18.80 -16.98
CA SER A 352 -1.20 -19.48 -17.71
C SER A 352 -0.68 -20.72 -16.97
N LEU A 353 -0.47 -20.63 -15.66
CA LEU A 353 -0.06 -21.78 -14.83
C LEU A 353 -1.14 -22.88 -14.74
N LEU A 354 -2.41 -22.53 -14.95
CA LEU A 354 -3.52 -23.48 -15.07
C LEU A 354 -3.63 -24.10 -16.48
N GLY A 355 -2.86 -23.59 -17.45
CA GLY A 355 -2.77 -24.10 -18.82
C GLY A 355 -3.70 -23.42 -19.83
N ASP A 356 -4.45 -22.40 -19.43
CA ASP A 356 -5.36 -21.65 -20.32
C ASP A 356 -4.66 -20.40 -20.88
N ASN A 357 -3.76 -20.63 -21.84
CA ASN A 357 -2.91 -19.57 -22.41
C ASN A 357 -3.70 -18.52 -23.21
N ASP A 358 -4.85 -18.88 -23.78
CA ASP A 358 -5.67 -17.97 -24.58
C ASP A 358 -6.36 -16.94 -23.67
N THR A 359 -6.99 -17.40 -22.58
CA THR A 359 -7.58 -16.50 -21.58
C THR A 359 -6.50 -15.66 -20.91
N ALA A 360 -5.35 -16.25 -20.59
CA ALA A 360 -4.21 -15.53 -20.02
C ALA A 360 -3.73 -14.38 -20.94
N LEU A 361 -3.67 -14.61 -22.25
CA LEU A 361 -3.27 -13.59 -23.22
C LEU A 361 -4.28 -12.43 -23.29
N LEU A 362 -5.59 -12.73 -23.26
CA LEU A 362 -6.65 -11.73 -23.22
C LEU A 362 -6.55 -10.85 -21.97
N LEU A 363 -6.40 -11.48 -20.80
CA LEU A 363 -6.22 -10.78 -19.53
C LEU A 363 -4.98 -9.89 -19.53
N THR A 364 -3.87 -10.39 -20.07
CA THR A 364 -2.62 -9.64 -20.17
C THR A 364 -2.77 -8.39 -21.03
N ASN A 365 -3.42 -8.51 -22.20
CA ASN A 365 -3.64 -7.37 -23.08
C ASN A 365 -4.54 -6.30 -22.44
N ARG A 366 -5.57 -6.74 -21.70
CA ARG A 366 -6.43 -5.83 -20.92
C ARG A 366 -5.63 -5.12 -19.81
N ALA A 367 -4.79 -5.85 -19.10
CA ALA A 367 -3.92 -5.28 -18.06
C ALA A 367 -2.96 -4.23 -18.64
N MET A 368 -2.36 -4.49 -19.80
CA MET A 368 -1.52 -3.51 -20.50
C MET A 368 -2.30 -2.26 -20.91
N GLU A 369 -3.54 -2.41 -21.40
CA GLU A 369 -4.38 -1.26 -21.74
C GLU A 369 -4.66 -0.39 -20.52
N LEU A 370 -5.04 -1.00 -19.40
CA LEU A 370 -5.30 -0.30 -18.14
C LEU A 370 -4.03 0.36 -17.59
N ALA A 371 -2.90 -0.36 -17.57
CA ALA A 371 -1.63 0.16 -17.11
C ALA A 371 -1.19 1.38 -17.95
N ARG A 372 -1.40 1.35 -19.28
CA ARG A 372 -1.13 2.50 -20.15
C ARG A 372 -2.02 3.69 -19.83
N LYS A 373 -3.34 3.46 -19.65
CA LYS A 373 -4.29 4.53 -19.32
C LYS A 373 -3.97 5.19 -17.96
N GLN A 374 -3.43 4.42 -17.03
CA GLN A 374 -3.13 4.85 -15.66
C GLN A 374 -1.67 5.27 -15.44
N ASN A 375 -0.81 5.11 -16.45
CA ASN A 375 0.64 5.32 -16.38
C ASN A 375 1.34 4.43 -15.33
N GLU A 376 0.89 3.18 -15.17
CA GLU A 376 1.46 2.19 -14.26
C GLU A 376 2.61 1.43 -14.92
N ASN A 377 3.81 2.03 -14.91
CA ASN A 377 4.99 1.49 -15.59
C ASN A 377 5.43 0.10 -15.08
N ILE A 378 5.34 -0.14 -13.76
CA ILE A 378 5.72 -1.44 -13.17
C ILE A 378 4.74 -2.53 -13.62
N VAL A 379 3.43 -2.25 -13.53
CA VAL A 379 2.40 -3.20 -13.98
C VAL A 379 2.47 -3.45 -15.48
N MET A 380 2.81 -2.43 -16.28
CA MET A 380 3.10 -2.60 -17.70
C MET A 380 4.28 -3.56 -17.93
N ALA A 381 5.35 -3.43 -17.15
CA ALA A 381 6.50 -4.33 -17.23
C ALA A 381 6.12 -5.78 -16.89
N ASP A 382 5.34 -5.97 -15.82
CA ASP A 382 4.88 -7.29 -15.39
C ASP A 382 3.95 -7.93 -16.42
N ALA A 383 3.05 -7.14 -17.03
CA ALA A 383 2.18 -7.60 -18.11
C ALA A 383 2.99 -8.03 -19.34
N LEU A 384 4.01 -7.26 -19.72
CA LEU A 384 4.94 -7.63 -20.80
C LEU A 384 5.69 -8.92 -20.47
N VAL A 385 6.11 -9.12 -19.22
CA VAL A 385 6.71 -10.38 -18.77
C VAL A 385 5.74 -11.54 -18.97
N VAL A 386 4.50 -11.45 -18.48
CA VAL A 386 3.51 -12.53 -18.64
C VAL A 386 3.24 -12.83 -20.11
N ARG A 387 3.09 -11.80 -20.96
CA ARG A 387 2.87 -11.99 -22.39
C ARG A 387 4.06 -12.65 -23.09
N GLY A 388 5.27 -12.24 -22.72
CA GLY A 388 6.51 -12.85 -23.21
C GLY A 388 6.59 -14.34 -22.85
N ILE A 389 6.20 -14.71 -21.62
CA ILE A 389 6.11 -16.11 -21.18
C ILE A 389 5.11 -16.87 -22.06
N LEU A 390 3.91 -16.33 -22.26
CA LEU A 390 2.88 -16.95 -23.10
C LEU A 390 3.35 -17.17 -24.55
N TYR A 391 4.03 -16.18 -25.14
CA TYR A 391 4.62 -16.33 -26.47
C TYR A 391 5.69 -17.41 -26.50
N ALA A 392 6.56 -17.47 -25.49
CA ALA A 392 7.60 -18.49 -25.40
C ALA A 392 7.01 -19.91 -25.23
N LEU A 393 5.99 -20.06 -24.40
CA LEU A 393 5.27 -21.34 -24.19
C LEU A 393 4.59 -21.82 -25.48
N ASN A 394 4.11 -20.89 -26.31
CA ASN A 394 3.53 -21.19 -27.62
C ASN A 394 4.58 -21.30 -28.75
N GLY A 395 5.88 -21.34 -28.42
CA GLY A 395 6.97 -21.50 -29.38
C GLY A 395 7.38 -20.23 -30.14
N ASN A 396 6.73 -19.09 -29.89
CA ASN A 396 7.04 -17.81 -30.52
C ASN A 396 8.14 -17.06 -29.76
N ARG A 397 9.38 -17.53 -29.93
CA ARG A 397 10.55 -16.99 -29.21
C ARG A 397 10.89 -15.55 -29.60
N GLU A 398 10.63 -15.16 -30.84
CA GLU A 398 10.90 -13.78 -31.29
C GLU A 398 10.00 -12.77 -30.57
N ARG A 399 8.69 -13.01 -30.53
CA ARG A 399 7.77 -12.12 -29.80
C ARG A 399 8.04 -12.12 -28.30
N ALA A 400 8.40 -13.28 -27.73
CA ALA A 400 8.81 -13.36 -26.33
C ALA A 400 10.03 -12.47 -26.04
N ALA A 401 11.06 -12.52 -26.88
CA ALA A 401 12.26 -11.69 -26.73
C ALA A 401 11.94 -10.20 -26.82
N VAL A 402 11.04 -9.80 -27.75
CA VAL A 402 10.59 -8.40 -27.87
C VAL A 402 9.91 -7.92 -26.58
N ASP A 403 8.97 -8.70 -26.05
CA ASP A 403 8.24 -8.32 -24.84
C ASP A 403 9.14 -8.28 -23.60
N PHE A 404 10.03 -9.26 -23.43
CA PHE A 404 10.98 -9.21 -22.32
C PHE A 404 11.98 -8.05 -22.47
N ALA A 405 12.44 -7.74 -23.68
CA ALA A 405 13.30 -6.57 -23.91
C ALA A 405 12.58 -5.25 -23.60
N ALA A 406 11.29 -5.14 -23.95
CA ALA A 406 10.46 -4.00 -23.59
C ALA A 406 10.26 -3.89 -22.07
N ALA A 407 9.97 -5.01 -21.40
CA ALA A 407 9.83 -5.06 -19.93
C ALA A 407 11.14 -4.64 -19.22
N ARG A 408 12.29 -5.08 -19.74
CA ARG A 408 13.61 -4.69 -19.21
C ARG A 408 13.82 -3.17 -19.22
N ASN A 409 13.29 -2.45 -20.21
CA ASN A 409 13.40 -0.98 -20.27
C ASN A 409 12.62 -0.28 -19.15
N TYR A 410 11.66 -0.96 -18.52
CA TYR A 410 10.99 -0.49 -17.31
C TYR A 410 11.73 -0.88 -16.01
N GLY A 411 12.87 -1.55 -16.11
CA GLY A 411 13.76 -1.83 -14.97
C GLY A 411 13.42 -3.07 -14.15
N THR A 412 12.55 -3.97 -14.62
CA THR A 412 12.24 -5.20 -13.87
C THR A 412 13.35 -6.26 -14.00
N PRO A 413 13.93 -6.76 -12.89
CA PRO A 413 14.93 -7.82 -12.93
C PRO A 413 14.41 -9.13 -13.55
N LEU A 414 13.10 -9.39 -13.46
CA LEU A 414 12.47 -10.59 -14.02
C LEU A 414 12.57 -10.66 -15.54
N ALA A 415 12.55 -9.51 -16.23
CA ALA A 415 12.71 -9.47 -17.67
C ALA A 415 14.11 -9.91 -18.12
N VAL A 416 15.14 -9.52 -17.36
CA VAL A 416 16.53 -9.94 -17.62
C VAL A 416 16.67 -11.45 -17.42
N LEU A 417 16.11 -11.97 -16.33
CA LEU A 417 16.09 -13.40 -16.04
C LEU A 417 15.39 -14.18 -17.16
N ASN A 418 14.18 -13.77 -17.55
CA ASN A 418 13.40 -14.46 -18.57
C ASN A 418 14.01 -14.37 -19.98
N LEU A 419 14.67 -13.27 -20.35
CA LEU A 419 15.48 -13.21 -21.59
C LEU A 419 16.60 -14.24 -21.60
N SER A 420 17.32 -14.35 -20.48
CA SER A 420 18.43 -15.29 -20.34
C SER A 420 17.94 -16.74 -20.44
N LEU A 421 16.84 -17.06 -19.77
CA LEU A 421 16.17 -18.37 -19.86
C LEU A 421 15.68 -18.65 -21.27
N LEU A 422 15.09 -17.64 -21.93
CA LEU A 422 14.65 -17.76 -23.31
C LEU A 422 15.82 -18.16 -24.19
N HIS A 423 16.98 -17.51 -24.09
CA HIS A 423 18.18 -17.83 -24.89
C HIS A 423 18.89 -19.13 -24.51
N GLY A 424 18.48 -19.81 -23.42
CA GLY A 424 19.14 -21.03 -22.94
C GLY A 424 20.50 -20.76 -22.30
N GLU A 425 20.74 -19.53 -21.84
CA GLU A 425 21.99 -19.15 -21.18
C GLU A 425 22.10 -19.82 -19.81
N LYS A 426 23.28 -20.39 -19.50
CA LYS A 426 23.57 -20.92 -18.16
C LYS A 426 23.74 -19.74 -17.21
N HIS A 427 22.73 -19.50 -16.38
CA HIS A 427 22.76 -18.38 -15.44
C HIS A 427 23.92 -18.51 -14.44
N ILE A 428 24.75 -17.47 -14.35
CA ILE A 428 25.67 -17.27 -13.22
C ILE A 428 24.78 -16.79 -12.07
N SER A 429 24.68 -17.58 -11.01
CA SER A 429 23.84 -17.27 -9.85
C SER A 429 24.02 -15.85 -9.35
N LEU A 430 22.93 -15.10 -9.11
CA LEU A 430 22.99 -14.10 -8.06
C LEU A 430 23.35 -14.86 -6.78
N ARG A 431 24.59 -14.67 -6.29
CA ARG A 431 25.02 -15.29 -5.04
C ARG A 431 24.04 -14.80 -3.97
N ARG A 432 23.43 -15.72 -3.21
CA ARG A 432 22.74 -15.36 -1.97
C ARG A 432 23.67 -14.45 -1.18
N GLY A 433 23.09 -13.42 -0.58
CA GLY A 433 23.84 -12.50 0.24
C GLY A 433 24.69 -13.27 1.25
N ARG A 434 25.99 -12.96 1.30
CA ARG A 434 26.87 -13.53 2.31
C ARG A 434 26.67 -12.77 3.61
N GLU A 435 25.79 -13.29 4.45
CA GLU A 435 25.57 -12.75 5.79
C GLU A 435 26.84 -12.87 6.66
N ILE A 436 27.11 -11.85 7.46
CA ILE A 436 28.10 -11.89 8.53
C ILE A 436 27.41 -12.52 9.75
N ARG A 437 27.85 -13.72 10.12
CA ARG A 437 27.39 -14.41 11.34
C ARG A 437 28.07 -13.83 12.56
N SER A 438 27.31 -13.68 13.65
CA SER A 438 27.83 -13.29 14.96
C SER A 438 27.35 -14.27 16.02
N LEU A 439 28.16 -14.43 17.07
CA LEU A 439 27.78 -15.15 18.29
C LEU A 439 26.99 -14.27 19.26
N GLN A 440 26.89 -12.96 19.00
CA GLN A 440 26.09 -12.05 19.81
C GLN A 440 24.60 -12.36 19.63
N THR A 441 23.92 -12.63 20.75
CA THR A 441 22.48 -12.86 20.77
C THR A 441 21.72 -11.55 20.67
N GLU A 442 20.93 -11.39 19.62
CA GLU A 442 20.04 -10.25 19.46
C GLU A 442 18.89 -10.29 20.48
N LYS A 443 18.56 -9.13 21.02
CA LYS A 443 17.42 -8.92 21.91
C LYS A 443 16.81 -7.54 21.68
N ILE A 444 15.51 -7.41 21.94
CA ILE A 444 14.78 -6.13 21.95
C ILE A 444 14.17 -5.99 23.35
N SER A 445 14.49 -4.93 24.07
CA SER A 445 14.09 -4.75 25.48
C SER A 445 14.39 -5.97 26.37
N GLY A 446 15.51 -6.66 26.12
CA GLY A 446 15.89 -7.89 26.84
C GLY A 446 15.15 -9.16 26.41
N MET A 447 14.19 -9.06 25.48
CA MET A 447 13.38 -10.17 24.96
C MET A 447 13.99 -10.77 23.70
N SER A 448 13.85 -12.09 23.55
CA SER A 448 14.12 -12.82 22.32
C SER A 448 12.84 -13.51 21.83
N PRO A 449 12.77 -13.99 20.58
CA PRO A 449 11.64 -14.77 20.08
C PRO A 449 11.30 -16.02 20.93
N ARG A 450 12.26 -16.53 21.70
CA ARG A 450 12.10 -17.68 22.58
C ARG A 450 11.68 -17.31 24.00
N SER A 451 11.72 -16.03 24.37
CA SER A 451 11.25 -15.56 25.67
C SER A 451 9.75 -15.83 25.83
N PRO A 452 9.27 -16.22 27.03
CA PRO A 452 7.84 -16.36 27.32
C PRO A 452 7.13 -15.00 27.21
N PHE A 453 5.80 -15.00 27.01
CA PHE A 453 5.04 -13.75 27.09
C PHE A 453 5.01 -13.31 28.55
N THR A 454 5.38 -12.07 28.82
CA THR A 454 5.33 -11.48 30.16
C THR A 454 3.90 -11.05 30.46
N GLY A 455 3.26 -11.66 31.47
CA GLY A 455 1.91 -11.28 31.93
C GLY A 455 0.76 -11.79 31.05
N LYS A 456 -0.14 -12.61 31.61
CA LYS A 456 -1.30 -13.15 30.87
C LYS A 456 -2.36 -12.08 30.49
N ARG A 457 -2.35 -10.91 31.14
CA ARG A 457 -3.38 -9.87 30.96
C ARG A 457 -3.13 -8.96 29.75
N ASP A 458 -1.90 -8.92 29.24
CA ASP A 458 -1.48 -7.99 28.17
C ASP A 458 -1.33 -8.69 26.80
N VAL A 459 -1.84 -9.93 26.69
CA VAL A 459 -1.75 -10.74 25.46
C VAL A 459 -3.12 -10.79 24.78
N ASN A 460 -3.19 -10.18 23.60
CA ASN A 460 -4.32 -10.32 22.70
C ASN A 460 -4.22 -11.65 21.96
N THR A 461 -5.28 -12.46 22.00
CA THR A 461 -5.35 -13.74 21.29
C THR A 461 -6.43 -13.69 20.21
N PHE A 462 -6.07 -14.13 19.02
CA PHE A 462 -6.96 -14.32 17.88
C PHE A 462 -6.86 -15.76 17.39
N THR A 463 -7.99 -16.34 16.99
CA THR A 463 -8.06 -17.69 16.43
C THR A 463 -8.82 -17.65 15.11
N LEU A 464 -8.20 -18.19 14.06
CA LEU A 464 -8.82 -18.47 12.77
C LEU A 464 -8.96 -19.97 12.58
N GLU A 465 -10.21 -20.41 12.51
CA GLU A 465 -10.56 -21.80 12.22
C GLU A 465 -10.24 -22.20 10.77
N GLY A 466 -10.08 -23.49 10.54
CA GLY A 466 -9.96 -24.08 9.21
C GLY A 466 -11.21 -23.81 8.36
N ALA A 467 -11.05 -23.38 7.10
CA ALA A 467 -12.20 -23.26 6.19
C ALA A 467 -12.64 -24.64 5.67
N VAL A 468 -11.68 -25.57 5.57
CA VAL A 468 -11.90 -27.00 5.29
C VAL A 468 -11.19 -27.85 6.35
N LYS A 469 -11.48 -29.16 6.40
CA LYS A 469 -10.98 -30.07 7.44
C LYS A 469 -9.44 -30.15 7.46
N GLU A 470 -8.81 -29.97 6.32
CA GLU A 470 -7.36 -30.04 6.11
C GLU A 470 -6.65 -28.74 6.51
N ASP A 471 -7.38 -27.64 6.66
CA ASP A 471 -6.81 -26.35 7.01
C ASP A 471 -6.43 -26.33 8.49
N PRO A 472 -5.15 -26.09 8.83
CA PRO A 472 -4.76 -25.98 10.24
C PRO A 472 -5.41 -24.73 10.88
N VAL A 473 -5.79 -24.85 12.15
CA VAL A 473 -6.16 -23.68 12.95
C VAL A 473 -4.96 -22.74 13.06
N ILE A 474 -5.21 -21.44 12.93
CA ILE A 474 -4.20 -20.40 13.13
C ILE A 474 -4.51 -19.67 14.43
N ILE A 475 -3.57 -19.63 15.36
CA ILE A 475 -3.70 -18.88 16.62
C ILE A 475 -2.62 -17.80 16.63
N ILE A 476 -3.02 -16.56 16.81
CA ILE A 476 -2.13 -15.41 16.93
C ILE A 476 -2.22 -14.88 18.36
N GLN A 477 -1.08 -14.76 19.00
CA GLN A 477 -0.93 -14.12 20.30
C GLN A 477 -0.01 -12.91 20.13
N SER A 478 -0.42 -11.75 20.61
CA SER A 478 0.36 -10.52 20.47
C SER A 478 0.33 -9.70 21.76
N SER A 479 1.42 -9.02 22.05
CA SER A 479 1.52 -8.04 23.14
C SER A 479 2.29 -6.82 22.65
N HIS A 480 1.76 -5.64 22.90
CA HIS A 480 2.34 -4.37 22.48
C HIS A 480 2.84 -3.58 23.69
N HIS A 481 4.03 -2.99 23.56
CA HIS A 481 4.71 -2.23 24.60
C HIS A 481 5.24 -0.92 24.00
N GLY A 482 5.58 0.05 24.84
CA GLY A 482 6.12 1.34 24.37
C GLY A 482 7.36 1.15 23.48
N GLY A 483 7.19 1.27 22.16
CA GLY A 483 8.23 1.15 21.15
C GLY A 483 8.59 -0.26 20.69
N TRP A 484 8.01 -1.32 21.25
CA TRP A 484 8.30 -2.70 20.80
C TRP A 484 7.11 -3.63 21.02
N GLU A 485 7.08 -4.75 20.33
CA GLU A 485 6.01 -5.73 20.45
C GLU A 485 6.53 -7.17 20.33
N ALA A 486 5.70 -8.12 20.74
CA ALA A 486 5.97 -9.53 20.57
C ALA A 486 4.74 -10.24 20.01
N MET A 487 4.98 -11.20 19.11
CA MET A 487 3.94 -11.99 18.45
C MET A 487 4.32 -13.47 18.42
N ARG A 488 3.34 -14.35 18.61
CA ARG A 488 3.44 -15.77 18.31
C ARG A 488 2.30 -16.20 17.42
N ILE A 489 2.64 -16.95 16.39
CA ILE A 489 1.69 -17.51 15.43
C ILE A 489 1.84 -19.02 15.46
N TYR A 490 0.75 -19.70 15.78
CA TYR A 490 0.66 -21.16 15.74
C TYR A 490 -0.13 -21.53 14.50
N VAL A 491 0.44 -22.39 13.66
CA VAL A 491 -0.23 -22.96 12.49
C VAL A 491 -0.19 -24.49 12.65
N GLY A 492 -1.27 -25.05 13.19
CA GLY A 492 -1.27 -26.43 13.65
C GLY A 492 -0.19 -26.67 14.71
N ARG A 493 0.84 -27.46 14.39
CA ARG A 493 1.98 -27.73 15.31
C ARG A 493 3.18 -26.80 15.12
N LYS A 494 3.22 -26.03 14.02
CA LYS A 494 4.33 -25.10 13.73
C LYS A 494 4.14 -23.82 14.51
N ARG A 495 5.25 -23.23 14.97
CA ARG A 495 5.24 -21.98 15.71
C ARG A 495 6.21 -20.98 15.09
N THR A 496 5.70 -19.80 14.77
CA THR A 496 6.50 -18.62 14.46
C THR A 496 6.48 -17.71 15.68
N SER A 497 7.63 -17.23 16.13
CA SER A 497 7.72 -16.28 17.24
C SER A 497 8.57 -15.09 16.83
N VAL A 498 8.11 -13.90 17.18
CA VAL A 498 8.74 -12.64 16.80
C VAL A 498 8.75 -11.65 17.95
N VAL A 499 9.82 -10.88 18.02
CA VAL A 499 9.91 -9.64 18.80
C VAL A 499 10.31 -8.53 17.84
N SER A 500 9.56 -7.44 17.81
CA SER A 500 9.74 -6.35 16.86
C SER A 500 10.08 -5.05 17.57
N ALA A 501 11.11 -4.35 17.10
CA ALA A 501 11.39 -2.96 17.43
C ALA A 501 10.63 -2.08 16.43
N LEU A 502 9.80 -1.19 16.96
CA LEU A 502 8.96 -0.28 16.17
C LEU A 502 9.68 1.04 15.90
N ARG A 503 9.06 1.93 15.09
CA ARG A 503 9.65 3.24 14.73
C ARG A 503 10.02 4.09 15.95
N SER A 504 9.25 3.99 17.03
CA SER A 504 9.49 4.72 18.29
C SER A 504 10.49 4.03 19.22
N TYR A 505 11.07 2.90 18.82
CA TYR A 505 12.06 2.19 19.63
C TYR A 505 13.36 2.99 19.72
N VAL A 506 13.79 3.31 20.94
CA VAL A 506 15.01 4.10 21.20
C VAL A 506 16.28 3.24 21.35
N GLY A 507 16.14 1.92 21.41
CA GLY A 507 17.27 1.00 21.56
C GLY A 507 18.04 0.77 20.25
N SER A 508 19.02 -0.13 20.31
CA SER A 508 19.77 -0.59 19.15
C SER A 508 19.79 -2.12 19.08
N THR A 509 20.15 -2.66 17.93
CA THR A 509 20.54 -4.07 17.82
C THR A 509 21.81 -4.34 18.63
N ALA A 510 22.13 -5.62 18.85
CA ALA A 510 23.39 -6.01 19.50
C ALA A 510 24.63 -5.54 18.71
N ARG A 511 24.46 -5.26 17.42
CA ARG A 511 25.51 -4.75 16.51
C ARG A 511 25.47 -3.23 16.30
N GLY A 512 24.71 -2.51 17.14
CA GLY A 512 24.71 -1.04 17.17
C GLY A 512 23.81 -0.36 16.15
N ILE A 513 23.00 -1.10 15.38
CA ILE A 513 22.06 -0.51 14.42
C ILE A 513 20.88 0.11 15.17
N ARG A 514 20.53 1.35 14.83
CA ARG A 514 19.37 2.08 15.37
C ARG A 514 18.35 2.37 14.29
N ILE A 515 17.14 2.77 14.70
CA ILE A 515 16.15 3.37 13.80
C ILE A 515 16.79 4.56 13.08
N GLY A 516 16.56 4.67 11.77
CA GLY A 516 17.18 5.67 10.90
C GLY A 516 18.48 5.21 10.21
N ALA A 517 19.06 4.07 10.59
CA ALA A 517 20.28 3.56 9.97
C ALA A 517 20.08 3.26 8.48
N GLY A 518 21.07 3.64 7.66
CA GLY A 518 21.04 3.42 6.22
C GLY A 518 21.38 1.97 5.83
N ASN A 519 21.02 1.58 4.60
CA ASN A 519 21.29 0.23 4.10
C ASN A 519 22.79 -0.15 4.15
N GLU A 520 23.68 0.78 3.82
CA GLU A 520 25.14 0.53 3.86
C GLU A 520 25.68 0.29 5.28
N GLU A 521 25.09 0.93 6.29
CA GLU A 521 25.46 0.70 7.69
C GLU A 521 25.06 -0.71 8.13
N ILE A 522 23.84 -1.13 7.78
CA ILE A 522 23.33 -2.46 8.07
C ILE A 522 24.14 -3.53 7.33
N ARG A 523 24.50 -3.30 6.05
CA ARG A 523 25.33 -4.22 5.28
C ARG A 523 26.74 -4.39 5.86
N LYS A 524 27.32 -3.34 6.43
CA LYS A 524 28.60 -3.46 7.18
C LYS A 524 28.46 -4.34 8.43
N ALA A 525 27.34 -4.27 9.13
CA ALA A 525 27.13 -5.01 10.38
C ALA A 525 26.63 -6.46 10.18
N TYR A 526 25.83 -6.71 9.14
CA TYR A 526 25.16 -7.99 8.91
C TYR A 526 25.52 -8.67 7.58
N GLY A 527 26.30 -8.01 6.72
CA GLY A 527 26.62 -8.50 5.38
C GLY A 527 25.48 -8.26 4.40
N GLU A 528 25.43 -9.08 3.35
CA GLU A 528 24.33 -9.03 2.38
C GLU A 528 23.12 -9.83 2.87
N PRO A 529 21.88 -9.33 2.70
CA PRO A 529 20.68 -10.06 3.11
C PRO A 529 20.51 -11.35 2.31
N SER A 530 19.98 -12.39 2.97
CA SER A 530 19.58 -13.64 2.29
C SER A 530 18.49 -13.41 1.25
N ARG A 531 17.57 -12.49 1.53
CA ARG A 531 16.49 -12.10 0.63
C ARG A 531 16.09 -10.64 0.88
N ILE A 532 15.68 -9.96 -0.19
CA ILE A 532 14.96 -8.70 -0.11
C ILE A 532 13.51 -8.97 -0.51
N VAL A 533 12.57 -8.58 0.33
CA VAL A 533 11.13 -8.68 0.05
C VAL A 533 10.60 -7.26 -0.17
N PRO A 534 10.21 -6.89 -1.40
CA PRO A 534 9.61 -5.59 -1.66
C PRO A 534 8.34 -5.37 -0.83
N ALA A 535 8.12 -4.14 -0.38
CA ALA A 535 6.94 -3.72 0.34
C ALA A 535 6.46 -2.35 -0.17
N ARG A 536 5.23 -1.95 0.16
CA ARG A 536 4.66 -0.70 -0.35
C ARG A 536 5.40 0.56 0.10
N GLN A 537 5.80 0.59 1.37
CA GLN A 537 6.54 1.73 1.95
C GLN A 537 8.06 1.57 1.79
N GLY A 538 8.55 0.47 1.19
CA GLY A 538 9.99 0.20 1.07
C GLY A 538 10.29 -1.27 0.86
N PHE A 539 11.06 -1.90 1.75
CA PHE A 539 11.38 -3.32 1.62
C PHE A 539 11.77 -3.93 2.97
N TYR A 540 11.77 -5.27 3.02
CA TYR A 540 12.31 -6.05 4.12
C TYR A 540 13.63 -6.70 3.70
N ALA A 541 14.69 -6.48 4.46
CA ALA A 541 15.96 -7.19 4.30
C ALA A 541 15.99 -8.35 5.29
N VAL A 542 15.89 -9.58 4.78
CA VAL A 542 15.82 -10.81 5.57
C VAL A 542 17.22 -11.40 5.72
N TYR A 543 17.70 -11.50 6.96
CA TYR A 543 18.95 -12.15 7.33
C TYR A 543 18.63 -13.47 8.03
N SER A 544 18.22 -14.47 7.23
CA SER A 544 17.77 -15.77 7.72
C SER A 544 18.79 -16.48 8.58
N GLY A 545 20.07 -16.24 8.32
CA GLY A 545 21.15 -16.78 9.12
C GLY A 545 21.27 -16.18 10.52
N ASN A 546 20.81 -14.94 10.68
CA ASN A 546 20.89 -14.21 11.95
C ASN A 546 19.54 -14.18 12.67
N GLY A 547 18.46 -14.68 12.06
CA GLY A 547 17.12 -14.65 12.64
C GLY A 547 16.59 -13.22 12.83
N ILE A 548 16.99 -12.30 11.94
CA ILE A 548 16.61 -10.89 11.99
C ILE A 548 16.12 -10.41 10.62
N ILE A 549 15.11 -9.54 10.63
CA ILE A 549 14.54 -8.87 9.46
C ILE A 549 14.56 -7.37 9.73
N PHE A 550 15.14 -6.58 8.82
CA PHE A 550 15.05 -5.11 8.89
C PHE A 550 13.95 -4.61 7.97
N SER A 551 13.13 -3.67 8.43
CA SER A 551 12.15 -2.95 7.61
C SER A 551 12.68 -1.58 7.20
N PHE A 552 12.52 -1.21 5.94
CA PHE A 552 13.02 0.05 5.38
C PHE A 552 11.89 0.94 4.84
N ASP A 553 12.09 2.25 4.93
CA ASP A 553 11.31 3.30 4.26
C ASP A 553 12.28 4.30 3.61
N PRO A 554 12.25 4.42 2.28
CA PRO A 554 12.93 3.52 1.33
C PRO A 554 14.46 3.48 1.46
N SER A 555 15.08 4.35 2.27
CA SER A 555 16.54 4.41 2.44
C SER A 555 17.02 4.20 3.87
N ALA A 556 16.11 4.26 4.86
CA ALA A 556 16.43 4.17 6.27
C ALA A 556 15.62 3.06 6.95
N ALA A 557 16.24 2.39 7.93
CA ALA A 557 15.58 1.38 8.74
C ALA A 557 14.52 2.04 9.65
N GLN A 558 13.30 1.51 9.60
CA GLN A 558 12.16 1.97 10.42
C GLN A 558 11.85 1.01 11.58
N GLY A 559 12.54 -0.12 11.62
CA GLY A 559 12.34 -1.16 12.62
C GLY A 559 13.12 -2.42 12.26
N TRP A 560 13.10 -3.37 13.18
CA TRP A 560 13.60 -4.71 12.91
C TRP A 560 12.85 -5.74 13.74
N MET A 561 12.85 -6.98 13.26
CA MET A 561 12.17 -8.11 13.86
C MET A 561 13.17 -9.20 14.11
N LEU A 562 13.23 -9.70 15.34
CA LEU A 562 13.89 -10.96 15.66
C LEU A 562 12.85 -12.07 15.49
N TYR A 563 13.22 -13.19 14.87
CA TYR A 563 12.28 -14.28 14.64
C TYR A 563 12.88 -15.67 14.88
N ASP A 564 12.03 -16.60 15.28
CA ASP A 564 12.33 -18.02 15.47
C ASP A 564 11.19 -18.84 14.88
N LEU A 565 11.53 -19.80 14.02
CA LEU A 565 10.60 -20.72 13.38
C LEU A 565 10.82 -22.11 14.00
N GLN A 566 9.79 -22.69 14.60
CA GLN A 566 9.81 -24.03 15.23
C GLN A 566 8.80 -24.98 14.59
#